data_AF-A0AAD8D7L9-F1
#
_entry.id   AF-A0AAD8D7L9-F1
#
_cell.length_a   1.000
_cell.length_b   1.000
_cell.length_c   1.000
_cell.angle_alpha   90.00
_cell.angle_beta   90.00
_cell.angle_gamma   90.00
#
_symmetry.space_group_name_H-M   'P 1'
#
loop_
_entity.id
_entity.type
_entity.pdbx_description
1 polymer ?
#
loop_
_entity_poly.entity_id
_entity_poly.type
_entity_poly.pdbx_seq_one_letter_code
_entity_poly.pdbx_strand_id
1 'polypeptide(L)'
;MLRATRYLLLLFTLLPFISSELIKCSDTARKFKEQSFTLQCPAGCATDYYSVWGSDIYTEDSSICAAAIHGGTIPHSGGSVTLEKKAGQGSYTGTTRNGVTSRRYNWYPTSYVFVSASILSCSHQARAFAENQFKVHCPANCASQGSSVWGTDIYTDDSSICRAAIHAGKIRDSGGIAEVLKRPGQSSYSASQRFGVSTRSYGYWSSSFVFS
;
A
#
# COMPACT_ATOMS: atom_id res chain seq x y z
N MET A 1 26.69 -26.71 -47.25
CA MET A 1 27.44 -25.56 -46.68
C MET A 1 26.46 -24.65 -45.95
N LEU A 2 26.92 -24.06 -44.84
CA LEU A 2 26.19 -23.39 -43.77
C LEU A 2 25.13 -22.34 -44.18
N ARG A 3 24.06 -22.22 -43.39
CA ARG A 3 23.88 -21.06 -42.48
C ARG A 3 22.75 -21.28 -41.47
N ALA A 4 23.14 -21.28 -40.20
CA ALA A 4 22.27 -21.19 -39.05
C ALA A 4 21.76 -19.75 -38.90
N THR A 5 20.46 -19.58 -38.72
CA THR A 5 19.88 -18.31 -38.28
C THR A 5 19.33 -18.53 -36.89
N ARG A 6 20.07 -18.02 -35.90
CA ARG A 6 19.68 -17.96 -34.48
C ARG A 6 18.43 -17.09 -34.34
N TYR A 7 17.32 -17.67 -33.92
CA TYR A 7 16.23 -16.89 -33.33
C TYR A 7 16.64 -16.54 -31.90
N LEU A 8 16.92 -15.25 -31.70
CA LEU A 8 17.14 -14.64 -30.40
C LEU A 8 15.81 -14.66 -29.65
N LEU A 9 15.61 -15.62 -28.74
CA LEU A 9 14.52 -15.57 -27.76
C LEU A 9 14.76 -14.38 -26.83
N LEU A 10 14.10 -13.27 -27.11
CA LEU A 10 13.92 -12.18 -26.15
C LEU A 10 13.03 -12.71 -25.02
N LEU A 11 13.67 -13.20 -23.95
CA LEU A 11 13.05 -13.38 -22.64
C LEU A 11 12.65 -11.99 -22.11
N PHE A 12 11.46 -11.53 -22.49
CA PHE A 12 10.75 -10.52 -21.72
C PHE A 12 10.39 -11.16 -20.39
N THR A 13 11.22 -10.96 -19.37
CA THR A 13 10.81 -11.18 -17.99
C THR A 13 9.64 -10.23 -17.73
N LEU A 14 8.42 -10.78 -17.81
CA LEU A 14 7.21 -10.16 -17.31
C LEU A 14 7.45 -9.91 -15.81
N LEU A 15 7.94 -8.73 -15.48
CA LEU A 15 7.72 -8.18 -14.15
C LEU A 15 6.22 -8.30 -13.91
N PRO A 16 5.75 -8.95 -12.84
CA PRO A 16 4.34 -8.96 -12.53
C PRO A 16 3.95 -7.51 -12.24
N PHE A 17 3.40 -6.83 -13.25
CA PHE A 17 2.52 -5.71 -13.00
C PHE A 17 1.40 -6.32 -12.16
N ILE A 18 1.44 -6.06 -10.85
CA ILE A 18 0.36 -6.42 -9.93
C ILE A 18 -0.83 -5.55 -10.37
N SER A 19 -1.56 -6.05 -11.36
CA SER A 19 -2.82 -5.47 -11.81
C SER A 19 -3.83 -5.77 -10.70
N SER A 20 -4.10 -4.79 -9.85
CA SER A 20 -5.17 -4.85 -8.87
C SER A 20 -6.50 -5.17 -9.57
N GLU A 21 -7.21 -6.22 -9.15
CA GLU A 21 -8.49 -6.65 -9.73
C GLU A 21 -9.56 -5.57 -9.48
N LEU A 22 -10.31 -5.20 -10.53
CA LEU A 22 -11.49 -4.33 -10.42
C LEU A 22 -12.69 -5.13 -9.91
N ILE A 23 -13.30 -4.70 -8.82
CA ILE A 23 -14.41 -5.41 -8.16
C ILE A 23 -15.74 -4.66 -8.30
N LYS A 24 -16.85 -5.33 -8.01
CA LYS A 24 -18.17 -4.69 -7.93
C LYS A 24 -18.42 -4.15 -6.51
N CYS A 25 -19.26 -3.13 -6.37
CA CYS A 25 -19.65 -2.63 -5.04
C CYS A 25 -20.30 -3.70 -4.14
N SER A 26 -20.88 -4.75 -4.74
CA SER A 26 -21.46 -5.90 -4.04
C SER A 26 -20.43 -6.94 -3.56
N ASP A 27 -19.17 -6.86 -4.01
CA ASP A 27 -18.17 -7.86 -3.69
C ASP A 27 -17.74 -7.73 -2.22
N THR A 28 -17.58 -8.89 -1.58
CA THR A 28 -17.18 -9.02 -0.17
C THR A 28 -15.85 -9.77 -0.07
N ALA A 29 -15.20 -9.71 1.09
CA ALA A 29 -13.93 -10.40 1.31
C ALA A 29 -14.03 -11.93 1.23
N ARG A 30 -15.25 -12.49 1.30
CA ARG A 30 -15.51 -13.94 1.12
C ARG A 30 -15.10 -14.47 -0.25
N LYS A 31 -15.11 -13.61 -1.29
CA LYS A 31 -14.77 -13.98 -2.67
C LYS A 31 -13.28 -14.36 -2.81
N PHE A 32 -12.42 -13.76 -2.01
CA PHE A 32 -10.96 -13.87 -2.12
C PHE A 32 -10.43 -14.93 -1.15
N LYS A 33 -9.34 -15.62 -1.51
CA LYS A 33 -8.74 -16.68 -0.67
C LYS A 33 -7.49 -16.20 0.05
N GLU A 34 -6.84 -15.19 -0.50
CA GLU A 34 -5.61 -14.60 -0.03
C GLU A 34 -5.81 -13.93 1.33
N GLN A 35 -4.77 -13.99 2.17
CA GLN A 35 -4.77 -13.32 3.47
C GLN A 35 -4.72 -11.79 3.31
N SER A 36 -4.05 -11.31 2.28
CA SER A 36 -3.93 -9.90 1.94
C SER A 36 -3.99 -9.71 0.44
N PHE A 37 -4.75 -8.71 -0.02
CA PHE A 37 -4.96 -8.47 -1.44
C PHE A 37 -5.29 -6.99 -1.70
N THR A 38 -5.00 -6.52 -2.91
CA THR A 38 -5.25 -5.14 -3.35
C THR A 38 -6.25 -5.14 -4.49
N LEU A 39 -7.32 -4.34 -4.37
CA LEU A 39 -8.45 -4.30 -5.28
C LEU A 39 -8.73 -2.85 -5.71
N GLN A 40 -9.37 -2.69 -6.87
CA GLN A 40 -9.89 -1.40 -7.32
C GLN A 40 -11.40 -1.35 -7.10
N CYS A 41 -11.84 -0.36 -6.34
CA CYS A 41 -13.24 -0.05 -6.14
C CYS A 41 -13.74 0.97 -7.16
N PRO A 42 -14.89 0.74 -7.81
CA PRO A 42 -15.53 1.74 -8.66
C PRO A 42 -16.15 2.85 -7.81
N ALA A 43 -16.55 3.94 -8.47
CA ALA A 43 -17.33 5.00 -7.85
C ALA A 43 -18.75 4.54 -7.46
N GLY A 44 -19.39 5.29 -6.56
CA GLY A 44 -20.83 5.12 -6.29
C GLY A 44 -21.20 3.94 -5.37
N CYS A 45 -20.24 3.40 -4.61
CA CYS A 45 -20.50 2.28 -3.69
C CYS A 45 -21.07 2.70 -2.32
N ALA A 46 -21.23 3.99 -2.04
CA ALA A 46 -21.80 4.49 -0.78
C ALA A 46 -23.33 4.56 -0.86
N THR A 47 -23.98 3.41 -0.74
CA THR A 47 -25.44 3.30 -0.73
C THR A 47 -25.90 2.35 0.38
N ASP A 48 -27.12 2.55 0.89
CA ASP A 48 -27.70 1.68 1.92
C ASP A 48 -28.05 0.26 1.42
N TYR A 49 -27.94 0.02 0.11
CA TYR A 49 -28.13 -1.29 -0.49
C TYR A 49 -27.02 -2.29 -0.09
N TYR A 50 -25.81 -1.79 0.19
CA TYR A 50 -24.67 -2.63 0.55
C TYR A 50 -24.51 -2.72 2.08
N SER A 51 -24.49 -3.94 2.60
CA SER A 51 -24.31 -4.15 4.04
C SER A 51 -22.86 -3.91 4.46
N VAL A 52 -22.70 -3.16 5.56
CA VAL A 52 -21.43 -2.98 6.27
C VAL A 52 -21.66 -3.24 7.75
N TRP A 53 -20.88 -4.11 8.36
CA TRP A 53 -20.94 -4.44 9.78
C TRP A 53 -19.59 -4.19 10.43
N GLY A 54 -19.58 -3.44 11.53
CA GLY A 54 -18.37 -3.02 12.22
C GLY A 54 -17.80 -1.67 11.75
N SER A 55 -16.79 -1.21 12.47
CA SER A 55 -16.10 0.07 12.23
C SER A 55 -14.61 -0.16 12.42
N ASP A 56 -13.81 0.23 11.43
CA ASP A 56 -12.35 -0.01 11.33
C ASP A 56 -11.97 -1.50 11.18
N ILE A 57 -12.69 -2.39 11.86
CA ILE A 57 -12.68 -3.84 11.69
C ILE A 57 -14.08 -4.26 11.22
N TYR A 58 -14.15 -4.88 10.06
CA TYR A 58 -15.40 -5.22 9.39
C TYR A 58 -15.58 -6.73 9.31
N THR A 59 -16.81 -7.22 9.36
CA THR A 59 -17.09 -8.65 9.13
C THR A 59 -16.74 -9.04 7.69
N GLU A 60 -16.32 -10.28 7.46
CA GLU A 60 -15.89 -10.73 6.13
C GLU A 60 -16.97 -10.61 5.03
N ASP A 61 -18.25 -10.61 5.41
CA ASP A 61 -19.39 -10.42 4.51
C ASP A 61 -19.82 -8.98 4.28
N SER A 62 -19.11 -8.01 4.85
CA SER A 62 -19.33 -6.60 4.54
C SER A 62 -18.83 -6.26 3.14
N SER A 63 -19.56 -5.39 2.42
CA SER A 63 -19.11 -4.84 1.13
C SER A 63 -17.76 -4.15 1.29
N ILE A 64 -16.78 -4.56 0.49
CA ILE A 64 -15.42 -4.03 0.54
C ILE A 64 -15.42 -2.53 0.23
N CYS A 65 -16.05 -2.11 -0.86
CA CYS A 65 -15.97 -0.72 -1.29
C CYS A 65 -16.79 0.21 -0.40
N ALA A 66 -17.98 -0.22 0.07
CA ALA A 66 -18.76 0.58 1.01
C ALA A 66 -18.04 0.71 2.37
N ALA A 67 -17.43 -0.37 2.87
CA ALA A 67 -16.63 -0.34 4.10
C ALA A 67 -15.37 0.53 3.96
N ALA A 68 -14.73 0.53 2.78
CA ALA A 68 -13.57 1.37 2.52
C ALA A 68 -13.91 2.86 2.52
N ILE A 69 -15.06 3.22 1.93
CA ILE A 69 -15.59 4.59 2.00
C ILE A 69 -15.97 4.93 3.45
N HIS A 70 -16.69 4.05 4.14
CA HIS A 70 -17.05 4.22 5.56
C HIS A 70 -15.81 4.53 6.41
N GLY A 71 -14.75 3.72 6.29
CA GLY A 71 -13.49 3.90 6.99
C GLY A 71 -12.63 5.07 6.48
N GLY A 72 -13.04 5.77 5.42
CA GLY A 72 -12.29 6.88 4.82
C GLY A 72 -11.01 6.44 4.10
N THR A 73 -10.89 5.15 3.79
CA THR A 73 -9.73 4.60 3.04
C THR A 73 -9.74 5.08 1.59
N ILE A 74 -10.92 5.28 0.99
CA ILE A 74 -11.11 5.83 -0.35
C ILE A 74 -12.26 6.85 -0.38
N PRO A 75 -12.26 7.81 -1.32
CA PRO A 75 -13.39 8.71 -1.54
C PRO A 75 -14.57 8.01 -2.26
N HIS A 76 -15.72 8.71 -2.36
CA HIS A 76 -16.90 8.22 -3.10
C HIS A 76 -16.66 7.96 -4.59
N SER A 77 -15.61 8.53 -5.17
CA SER A 77 -15.17 8.28 -6.55
C SER A 77 -14.49 6.92 -6.74
N GLY A 78 -14.31 6.12 -5.68
CA GLY A 78 -13.62 4.84 -5.72
C GLY A 78 -12.10 5.00 -5.56
N GLY A 79 -11.37 3.92 -5.87
CA GLY A 79 -9.92 3.88 -5.78
C GLY A 79 -9.36 2.54 -5.31
N SER A 80 -8.05 2.53 -5.09
CA SER A 80 -7.32 1.33 -4.68
C SER A 80 -7.45 1.10 -3.18
N VAL A 81 -7.79 -0.13 -2.80
CA VAL A 81 -7.86 -0.56 -1.39
C VAL A 81 -6.96 -1.77 -1.18
N THR A 82 -6.23 -1.80 -0.07
CA THR A 82 -5.54 -3.02 0.41
C THR A 82 -6.27 -3.52 1.64
N LEU A 83 -6.61 -4.80 1.64
CA LEU A 83 -7.29 -5.46 2.75
C LEU A 83 -6.38 -6.54 3.33
N GLU A 84 -6.55 -6.77 4.62
CA GLU A 84 -6.01 -7.94 5.32
C GLU A 84 -7.14 -8.64 6.06
N LYS A 85 -7.29 -9.96 5.83
CA LYS A 85 -8.21 -10.79 6.60
C LYS A 85 -7.69 -10.97 8.02
N LYS A 86 -8.60 -11.04 9.00
CA LYS A 86 -8.29 -11.21 10.42
C LYS A 86 -9.24 -12.24 11.03
N ALA A 87 -8.87 -12.75 12.20
CA ALA A 87 -9.79 -13.52 13.02
C ALA A 87 -11.01 -12.68 13.39
N GLY A 88 -12.17 -13.34 13.49
CA GLY A 88 -13.42 -12.75 13.91
C GLY A 88 -13.41 -12.19 15.33
N GLN A 89 -14.40 -11.34 15.63
CA GLN A 89 -14.62 -10.78 16.97
C GLN A 89 -15.96 -11.25 17.56
N GLY A 90 -16.06 -11.19 18.89
CA GLY A 90 -17.30 -11.46 19.62
C GLY A 90 -18.36 -10.36 19.51
N SER A 91 -17.96 -9.16 19.07
CA SER A 91 -18.83 -8.01 18.88
C SER A 91 -18.17 -6.99 17.94
N TYR A 92 -18.99 -6.31 17.15
CA TYR A 92 -18.60 -5.24 16.23
C TYR A 92 -19.47 -4.00 16.47
N THR A 93 -18.84 -2.84 16.56
CA THR A 93 -19.54 -1.55 16.71
C THR A 93 -19.94 -0.98 15.36
N GLY A 94 -21.22 -0.63 15.19
CA GLY A 94 -21.71 0.12 14.02
C GLY A 94 -21.61 1.62 14.24
N THR A 95 -21.21 2.37 13.20
CA THR A 95 -21.16 3.85 13.21
C THR A 95 -21.59 4.41 11.86
N THR A 96 -21.79 5.73 11.77
CA THR A 96 -21.97 6.41 10.49
C THR A 96 -20.75 7.30 10.24
N ARG A 97 -20.04 7.05 9.15
CA ARG A 97 -18.82 7.79 8.75
C ARG A 97 -18.80 7.95 7.23
N ASN A 98 -18.33 9.09 6.75
CA ASN A 98 -18.13 9.36 5.31
C ASN A 98 -19.38 9.05 4.43
N GLY A 99 -20.57 9.31 4.96
CA GLY A 99 -21.84 9.09 4.25
C GLY A 99 -22.27 7.62 4.12
N VAL A 100 -21.62 6.69 4.82
CA VAL A 100 -22.01 5.27 4.89
C VAL A 100 -22.34 4.94 6.35
N THR A 101 -23.40 4.15 6.57
CA THR A 101 -23.75 3.64 7.91
C THR A 101 -23.40 2.17 8.02
N SER A 102 -22.49 1.83 8.94
CA SER A 102 -22.25 0.46 9.36
C SER A 102 -23.13 0.07 10.53
N ARG A 103 -23.45 -1.23 10.62
CA ARG A 103 -24.31 -1.78 11.65
C ARG A 103 -23.48 -2.54 12.69
N ARG A 104 -23.99 -2.57 13.93
CA ARG A 104 -23.41 -3.43 14.96
C ARG A 104 -23.71 -4.89 14.65
N TYR A 105 -22.80 -5.78 15.01
CA TYR A 105 -23.02 -7.22 14.93
C TYR A 105 -22.42 -7.88 16.18
N ASN A 106 -22.95 -9.04 16.56
CA ASN A 106 -22.39 -9.77 17.70
C ASN A 106 -21.18 -10.59 17.22
N TRP A 107 -21.19 -11.90 17.47
CA TRP A 107 -20.09 -12.76 17.08
C TRP A 107 -20.12 -13.07 15.59
N TYR A 108 -18.96 -12.97 14.94
CA TYR A 108 -18.78 -13.40 13.55
C TYR A 108 -17.36 -13.98 13.39
N PRO A 109 -17.17 -15.10 12.65
CA PRO A 109 -15.95 -15.91 12.72
C PRO A 109 -14.73 -15.29 12.01
N THR A 110 -14.93 -14.40 11.05
CA THR A 110 -13.86 -13.82 10.22
C THR A 110 -14.06 -12.32 9.99
N SER A 111 -12.98 -11.56 10.02
CA SER A 111 -13.01 -10.11 9.79
C SER A 111 -12.05 -9.72 8.68
N TYR A 112 -12.10 -8.46 8.27
CA TYR A 112 -11.00 -7.81 7.59
C TYR A 112 -10.81 -6.39 8.12
N VAL A 113 -9.61 -5.87 7.85
CA VAL A 113 -9.25 -4.47 8.05
C VAL A 113 -8.73 -3.91 6.75
N PHE A 114 -8.92 -2.61 6.54
CA PHE A 114 -8.17 -1.92 5.51
C PHE A 114 -6.79 -1.64 6.05
N VAL A 115 -5.79 -2.09 5.30
CA VAL A 115 -4.42 -1.64 5.51
C VAL A 115 -4.34 -0.28 4.83
N SER A 116 -4.82 0.75 5.53
CA SER A 116 -4.58 2.12 5.12
C SER A 116 -3.08 2.33 5.20
N ALA A 117 -2.48 2.58 4.06
CA ALA A 117 -1.11 2.99 4.01
C ALA A 117 -1.04 4.34 4.77
N SER A 118 -0.30 4.43 5.89
CA SER A 118 -0.30 5.65 6.73
C SER A 118 -0.08 6.87 5.85
N ILE A 119 -0.98 7.87 5.90
CA ILE A 119 -0.79 9.11 5.14
C ILE A 119 0.39 9.81 5.77
N LEU A 120 1.51 9.81 5.07
CA LEU A 120 2.73 10.42 5.54
C LEU A 120 2.77 11.90 5.17
N SER A 121 3.43 12.71 5.98
CA SER A 121 4.10 13.90 5.44
C SER A 121 5.35 13.45 4.68
N CYS A 122 5.82 14.26 3.73
CA CYS A 122 7.04 13.95 2.98
C CYS A 122 8.29 13.79 3.86
N SER A 123 8.26 14.21 5.12
CA SER A 123 9.37 14.09 6.09
C SER A 123 9.35 12.81 6.93
N HIS A 124 8.31 11.97 6.83
CA HIS A 124 8.26 10.72 7.60
C HIS A 124 9.35 9.72 7.16
N GLN A 125 9.90 9.03 8.16
CA GLN A 125 11.04 8.13 8.03
C GLN A 125 10.66 6.70 8.42
N ALA A 126 11.35 5.70 7.88
CA ALA A 126 11.05 4.28 8.14
C ALA A 126 11.26 3.89 9.61
N ARG A 127 12.19 4.54 10.32
CA ARG A 127 12.43 4.32 11.75
C ARG A 127 11.23 4.58 12.65
N ALA A 128 10.24 5.37 12.20
CA ALA A 128 9.04 5.67 12.98
C ALA A 128 8.02 4.52 13.02
N PHE A 129 8.19 3.50 12.17
CA PHE A 129 7.29 2.35 12.09
C PHE A 129 7.81 1.20 12.95
N ALA A 130 6.94 0.45 13.63
CA ALA A 130 7.36 -0.70 14.42
C ALA A 130 7.51 -1.97 13.57
N GLU A 131 6.71 -2.06 12.52
CA GLU A 131 6.60 -3.22 11.64
C GLU A 131 7.81 -3.34 10.70
N ASN A 132 8.17 -4.58 10.39
CA ASN A 132 9.22 -4.87 9.43
C ASN A 132 8.77 -4.70 7.97
N GLN A 133 7.46 -4.81 7.70
CA GLN A 133 6.87 -4.62 6.39
C GLN A 133 5.58 -3.82 6.54
N PHE A 134 5.42 -2.76 5.75
CA PHE A 134 4.26 -1.89 5.84
C PHE A 134 4.06 -1.13 4.53
N LYS A 135 2.82 -0.70 4.28
CA LYS A 135 2.49 0.19 3.15
C LYS A 135 2.33 1.61 3.65
N VAL A 136 2.76 2.60 2.88
CA VAL A 136 2.56 4.03 3.18
C VAL A 136 1.91 4.76 2.02
N HIS A 137 1.04 5.73 2.33
CA HIS A 137 0.45 6.60 1.31
C HIS A 137 1.23 7.92 1.29
N CYS A 138 1.95 8.15 0.20
CA CYS A 138 2.73 9.33 -0.01
C CYS A 138 1.91 10.44 -0.67
N PRO A 139 1.92 11.67 -0.14
CA PRO A 139 1.31 12.81 -0.80
C PRO A 139 2.16 13.23 -2.00
N ALA A 140 1.62 14.15 -2.80
CA ALA A 140 2.35 14.74 -3.92
C ALA A 140 3.49 15.67 -3.46
N ASN A 141 4.41 15.96 -4.38
CA ASN A 141 5.53 16.91 -4.24
C ASN A 141 6.60 16.51 -3.22
N CYS A 142 6.68 15.23 -2.84
CA CYS A 142 7.69 14.75 -1.90
C CYS A 142 9.11 14.71 -2.45
N ALA A 143 9.33 14.85 -3.77
CA ALA A 143 10.66 15.01 -4.34
C ALA A 143 11.37 16.27 -3.82
N SER A 144 10.62 17.37 -3.64
CA SER A 144 11.13 18.66 -3.16
C SER A 144 10.87 18.89 -1.67
N GLN A 145 9.76 18.38 -1.14
CA GLN A 145 9.34 18.61 0.26
C GLN A 145 9.84 17.53 1.24
N GLY A 146 10.37 16.42 0.74
CA GLY A 146 10.87 15.35 1.60
C GLY A 146 12.23 15.66 2.22
N SER A 147 12.50 15.07 3.38
CA SER A 147 13.81 15.18 4.02
C SER A 147 14.91 14.45 3.23
N SER A 148 16.16 14.57 3.68
CA SER A 148 17.29 13.87 3.09
C SER A 148 17.05 12.35 2.97
N VAL A 149 17.67 11.78 1.94
CA VAL A 149 17.64 10.35 1.65
C VAL A 149 19.10 9.92 1.47
N TRP A 150 19.49 8.84 2.14
CA TRP A 150 20.83 8.28 2.06
C TRP A 150 20.78 6.89 1.43
N GLY A 151 21.67 6.65 0.47
CA GLY A 151 21.74 5.39 -0.27
C GLY A 151 20.94 5.33 -1.57
N THR A 152 20.99 4.17 -2.20
CA THR A 152 20.44 3.87 -3.52
C THR A 152 19.98 2.42 -3.51
N ASP A 153 18.71 2.18 -3.84
CA ASP A 153 18.01 0.88 -3.77
C ASP A 153 17.86 0.30 -2.35
N ILE A 154 18.84 0.55 -1.48
CA ILE A 154 18.82 0.30 -0.04
C ILE A 154 19.08 1.65 0.64
N TYR A 155 18.15 2.06 1.50
CA TYR A 155 18.14 3.37 2.13
C TYR A 155 18.26 3.24 3.65
N THR A 156 18.97 4.17 4.30
CA THR A 156 19.00 4.21 5.78
C THR A 156 17.60 4.47 6.33
N ASP A 157 17.25 3.87 7.48
CA ASP A 157 15.90 3.97 8.03
C ASP A 157 15.48 5.36 8.54
N ASP A 158 16.42 6.30 8.65
CA ASP A 158 16.18 7.72 8.90
C ASP A 158 15.96 8.54 7.60
N SER A 159 15.97 7.92 6.42
CA SER A 159 15.63 8.57 5.15
C SER A 159 14.11 8.84 5.01
N SER A 160 13.75 9.92 4.30
CA SER A 160 12.35 10.15 3.88
C SER A 160 11.83 8.99 3.03
N ILE A 161 10.76 8.33 3.47
CA ILE A 161 10.18 7.19 2.75
C ILE A 161 9.67 7.62 1.38
N CYS A 162 8.85 8.68 1.33
CA CYS A 162 8.20 9.10 0.09
C CYS A 162 9.19 9.63 -0.95
N ARG A 163 10.20 10.38 -0.51
CA ARG A 163 11.26 10.87 -1.40
C ARG A 163 12.14 9.72 -1.90
N ALA A 164 12.45 8.74 -1.04
CA ALA A 164 13.15 7.52 -1.44
C ALA A 164 12.32 6.65 -2.41
N ALA A 165 10.99 6.60 -2.24
CA ALA A 165 10.11 5.84 -3.13
C ALA A 165 10.09 6.43 -4.55
N ILE A 166 10.08 7.76 -4.66
CA ILE A 166 10.23 8.47 -5.94
C ILE A 166 11.61 8.17 -6.54
N HIS A 167 12.68 8.30 -5.74
CA HIS A 167 14.04 7.99 -6.18
C HIS A 167 14.20 6.53 -6.66
N ALA A 168 13.51 5.59 -6.03
CA ALA A 168 13.49 4.18 -6.42
C ALA A 168 12.60 3.90 -7.64
N GLY A 169 11.86 4.89 -8.15
CA GLY A 169 10.91 4.72 -9.24
C GLY A 169 9.64 3.93 -8.86
N LYS A 170 9.36 3.79 -7.56
CA LYS A 170 8.21 3.02 -7.05
C LYS A 170 6.92 3.81 -7.08
N ILE A 171 7.00 5.14 -6.96
CA ILE A 171 5.89 6.07 -7.13
C ILE A 171 6.35 7.29 -7.96
N ARG A 172 5.40 8.04 -8.52
CA ARG A 172 5.67 9.36 -9.13
C ARG A 172 5.59 10.46 -8.07
N ASP A 173 6.07 11.66 -8.40
CA ASP A 173 5.95 12.82 -7.51
C ASP A 173 4.50 13.31 -7.33
N SER A 174 3.53 12.74 -8.06
CA SER A 174 2.10 12.90 -7.79
C SER A 174 1.63 12.17 -6.52
N GLY A 175 2.51 11.39 -5.86
CA GLY A 175 2.17 10.56 -4.71
C GLY A 175 1.69 9.16 -5.09
N GLY A 176 1.22 8.40 -4.09
CA GLY A 176 0.72 7.04 -4.25
C GLY A 176 1.14 6.12 -3.10
N ILE A 177 0.86 4.82 -3.25
CA ILE A 177 1.19 3.83 -2.24
C ILE A 177 2.58 3.24 -2.52
N ALA A 178 3.43 3.21 -1.50
CA ALA A 178 4.71 2.52 -1.52
C ALA A 178 4.72 1.40 -0.46
N GLU A 179 5.22 0.22 -0.83
CA GLU A 179 5.41 -0.90 0.10
C GLU A 179 6.87 -0.93 0.56
N VAL A 180 7.06 -0.80 1.87
CA VAL A 180 8.35 -0.64 2.53
C VAL A 180 8.68 -1.89 3.31
N LEU A 181 9.95 -2.28 3.25
CA LEU A 181 10.44 -3.46 3.91
C LEU A 181 11.78 -3.15 4.60
N LYS A 182 11.78 -3.23 5.94
CA LYS A 182 12.97 -3.01 6.77
C LYS A 182 14.00 -4.12 6.56
N ARG A 183 15.26 -3.74 6.69
CA ARG A 183 16.45 -4.56 6.50
C ARG A 183 17.50 -4.22 7.54
N PRO A 184 18.41 -5.16 7.85
CA PRO A 184 19.63 -4.81 8.55
C PRO A 184 20.39 -3.67 7.83
N GLY A 185 21.07 -2.85 8.60
CA GLY A 185 21.93 -1.80 8.09
C GLY A 185 23.14 -2.31 7.28
N GLN A 186 23.77 -1.42 6.53
CA GLN A 186 24.99 -1.67 5.75
C GLN A 186 26.20 -0.92 6.30
N SER A 187 27.39 -1.38 5.92
CA SER A 187 28.66 -0.70 6.21
C SER A 187 28.88 0.58 5.41
N SER A 188 28.18 0.74 4.28
CA SER A 188 28.22 1.94 3.44
C SER A 188 27.00 2.01 2.53
N TYR A 189 26.65 3.22 2.10
CA TYR A 189 25.54 3.53 1.20
C TYR A 189 26.02 4.49 0.12
N SER A 190 25.74 4.18 -1.14
CA SER A 190 26.15 5.01 -2.29
C SER A 190 25.05 6.00 -2.70
N ALA A 191 25.42 7.25 -2.93
CA ALA A 191 24.54 8.26 -3.52
C ALA A 191 24.24 7.96 -5.00
N SER A 192 23.07 8.38 -5.46
CA SER A 192 22.79 8.55 -6.89
C SER A 192 21.74 9.63 -7.12
N GLN A 193 21.44 9.90 -8.40
CA GLN A 193 20.37 10.78 -8.81
C GLN A 193 19.46 10.03 -9.78
N ARG A 194 18.17 9.93 -9.42
CA ARG A 194 17.15 9.20 -10.18
C ARG A 194 15.80 9.89 -10.04
N PHE A 195 15.01 9.90 -11.11
CA PHE A 195 13.64 10.45 -11.13
C PHE A 195 13.51 11.85 -10.49
N GLY A 196 14.48 12.73 -10.74
CA GLY A 196 14.49 14.10 -10.19
C GLY A 196 14.85 14.22 -8.71
N VAL A 197 15.21 13.13 -8.04
CA VAL A 197 15.66 13.09 -6.64
C VAL A 197 17.15 12.75 -6.58
N SER A 198 17.92 13.50 -5.79
CA SER A 198 19.31 13.16 -5.45
C SER A 198 19.40 12.66 -4.02
N THR A 199 20.12 11.56 -3.82
CA THR A 199 20.44 10.99 -2.49
C THR A 199 21.87 11.33 -2.08
N ARG A 200 22.23 10.99 -0.84
CA ARG A 200 23.57 11.20 -0.28
C ARG A 200 24.24 9.87 0.04
N SER A 201 25.56 9.83 -0.02
CA SER A 201 26.33 8.68 0.46
C SER A 201 26.40 8.73 1.98
N TYR A 202 26.53 7.57 2.60
CA TYR A 202 26.76 7.46 4.03
C TYR A 202 27.65 6.27 4.35
N GLY A 203 28.29 6.30 5.53
CA GLY A 203 29.08 5.19 6.05
C GLY A 203 28.20 4.12 6.69
N TYR A 204 28.71 3.52 7.76
CA TYR A 204 27.96 2.52 8.53
C TYR A 204 26.67 3.11 9.11
N TRP A 205 25.60 2.34 9.03
CA TRP A 205 24.33 2.61 9.71
C TRP A 205 23.69 1.30 10.11
N SER A 206 22.92 1.27 11.21
CA SER A 206 22.46 0.03 11.84
C SER A 206 21.17 -0.56 11.24
N SER A 207 20.38 0.23 10.51
CA SER A 207 19.05 -0.17 10.03
C SER A 207 18.69 0.44 8.68
N SER A 208 18.12 -0.35 7.77
CA SER A 208 17.80 0.04 6.40
C SER A 208 16.35 -0.24 6.05
N PHE A 209 15.92 0.26 4.89
CA PHE A 209 14.75 -0.24 4.20
C PHE A 209 14.96 -0.32 2.69
N VAL A 210 14.11 -1.14 2.06
CA VAL A 210 13.96 -1.29 0.61
C VAL A 210 12.48 -1.21 0.24
N PHE A 211 12.19 -1.16 -1.05
CA PHE A 211 10.81 -1.23 -1.56
C PHE A 211 10.59 -2.53 -2.34
N SER A 212 9.44 -3.18 -2.15
CA SER A 212 9.02 -4.33 -2.97
C SER A 212 8.44 -3.90 -4.32
#